data_AF-A0A660LU10-F1
#
_entry.id   AF-A0A660LU10-F1
#
_cell.length_a   1.000
_cell.length_b   1.000
_cell.length_c   1.000
_cell.angle_alpha   90.00
_cell.angle_beta   90.00
_cell.angle_gamma   90.00
#
_symmetry.space_group_name_H-M   'P 1'
#
loop_
_entity.id
_entity.type
_entity.pdbx_description
1 polymer ?
#
loop_
_entity_poly.entity_id
_entity_poly.type
_entity_poly.pdbx_seq_one_letter_code
_entity_poly.pdbx_strand_id
1 'polypeptide(L)'
;MANKLTNLSITHISLVKAGANKKSIIYKSDASEPSFEKDVSIAKFDEEKGVVYGIVYSPDEVDTQGDFTDAAEIEKAAYAFMKDLKGQNIDKEHDFKPDGKAYVAESWIVRENDALFKSEKVGSWAVGIKIESDELKELIKSGEIAGLSMAGFAKREQVQKNDTSIAAAIANGFNELLKKFEKTKKGEDKVEKETKEISQAEEIKKTLVEGMDELNKKLLGFEKRISELEDVAKDSKQSKNIEKTDDKIVGGIL
;
A
#
# COMPACT_ATOMS: atom_id res chain seq x y z
N MET A 1 2.67 -17.90 7.50
CA MET A 1 3.71 -17.19 6.71
C MET A 1 3.02 -15.98 6.11
N ALA A 2 3.68 -14.83 6.04
CA ALA A 2 3.06 -13.63 5.48
C ALA A 2 3.53 -13.45 4.02
N ASN A 3 2.63 -13.11 3.10
CA ASN A 3 2.96 -12.78 1.72
C ASN A 3 2.91 -11.27 1.54
N LYS A 4 3.86 -10.75 0.76
CA LYS A 4 3.82 -9.35 0.34
C LYS A 4 3.04 -9.25 -0.97
N LEU A 5 2.06 -8.35 -1.01
CA LEU A 5 1.35 -8.00 -2.23
C LEU A 5 2.11 -6.89 -2.96
N THR A 6 2.36 -7.11 -4.26
CA THR A 6 3.01 -6.16 -5.17
C THR A 6 2.20 -6.03 -6.47
N ASN A 7 2.43 -4.96 -7.22
CA ASN A 7 1.68 -4.61 -8.42
C ASN A 7 0.16 -4.54 -8.17
N LEU A 8 -0.23 -3.79 -7.13
CA LEU A 8 -1.63 -3.61 -6.77
C LEU A 8 -2.38 -2.84 -7.87
N SER A 9 -3.45 -3.44 -8.38
CA SER A 9 -4.39 -2.82 -9.32
C SER A 9 -5.79 -2.92 -8.74
N ILE A 10 -6.19 -1.88 -8.00
CA ILE A 10 -7.52 -1.81 -7.40
C ILE A 10 -8.53 -1.43 -8.48
N THR A 11 -9.66 -2.13 -8.50
CA THR A 11 -10.72 -1.97 -9.50
C THR A 11 -12.00 -1.41 -8.90
N HIS A 12 -12.33 -1.76 -7.66
CA HIS A 12 -13.55 -1.37 -6.97
C HIS A 12 -13.30 -1.08 -5.49
N ILE A 13 -14.15 -0.23 -4.93
CA ILE A 13 -14.33 -0.06 -3.48
C ILE A 13 -15.78 -0.37 -3.16
N SER A 14 -16.02 -1.39 -2.35
CA SER A 14 -17.34 -1.91 -2.00
C SER A 14 -17.82 -1.36 -0.66
N LEU A 15 -19.10 -0.98 -0.59
CA LEU A 15 -19.81 -0.73 0.67
C LEU A 15 -20.29 -2.08 1.24
N VAL A 16 -19.85 -2.41 2.46
CA VAL A 16 -20.10 -3.73 3.07
C VAL A 16 -20.73 -3.66 4.46
N LYS A 17 -21.41 -4.75 4.85
CA LYS A 17 -22.13 -4.87 6.11
C LYS A 17 -21.25 -4.98 7.36
N ALA A 18 -21.79 -4.54 8.49
CA ALA A 18 -21.17 -4.72 9.80
C ALA A 18 -20.92 -6.21 10.10
N GLY A 19 -19.67 -6.57 10.40
CA GLY A 19 -19.31 -7.95 10.72
C GLY A 19 -18.76 -8.80 9.56
N ALA A 20 -18.59 -8.21 8.36
CA ALA A 20 -17.74 -8.77 7.30
C ALA A 20 -16.26 -8.95 7.73
N ASN A 21 -15.87 -8.34 8.86
CA ASN A 21 -14.66 -8.63 9.66
C ASN A 21 -14.41 -10.12 9.98
N LYS A 22 -15.35 -11.02 9.66
CA LYS A 22 -15.12 -12.47 9.65
C LYS A 22 -15.81 -13.11 8.44
N LYS A 23 -15.12 -13.16 7.30
CA LYS A 23 -14.84 -14.40 6.54
C LYS A 23 -14.12 -14.07 5.23
N SER A 24 -12.93 -14.64 5.07
CA SER A 24 -12.29 -14.94 3.79
C SER A 24 -13.29 -15.41 2.73
N ILE A 25 -13.03 -15.17 1.43
CA ILE A 25 -13.04 -16.22 0.39
C ILE A 25 -12.25 -15.80 -0.88
N ILE A 26 -11.08 -16.45 -1.03
CA ILE A 26 -10.53 -17.21 -2.17
C ILE A 26 -10.52 -16.64 -3.61
N TYR A 27 -9.30 -16.60 -4.15
CA TYR A 27 -8.87 -16.64 -5.55
C TYR A 27 -9.72 -17.50 -6.51
N LYS A 28 -9.92 -17.00 -7.74
CA LYS A 28 -9.97 -17.88 -8.91
C LYS A 28 -9.25 -17.28 -10.11
N SER A 29 -8.19 -17.96 -10.51
CA SER A 29 -7.59 -17.88 -11.84
C SER A 29 -8.64 -18.23 -12.89
N ASP A 30 -9.11 -17.21 -13.59
CA ASP A 30 -9.28 -17.14 -15.04
C ASP A 30 -9.60 -15.67 -15.34
N ALA A 31 -8.79 -15.02 -16.16
CA ALA A 31 -8.77 -13.56 -16.31
C ALA A 31 -10.15 -12.98 -16.64
N SER A 32 -10.82 -12.38 -15.63
CA SER A 32 -11.88 -11.36 -15.78
C SER A 32 -12.32 -10.71 -14.46
N GLU A 33 -12.07 -11.33 -13.29
CA GLU A 33 -12.54 -10.83 -11.97
C GLU A 33 -11.39 -10.59 -10.95
N PRO A 34 -11.53 -9.65 -9.99
CA PRO A 34 -10.46 -9.28 -9.05
C PRO A 34 -9.98 -10.44 -8.16
N SER A 35 -8.70 -10.43 -7.77
CA SER A 35 -8.04 -11.54 -7.07
C SER A 35 -7.72 -11.29 -5.59
N PHE A 36 -8.04 -10.12 -5.05
CA PHE A 36 -7.74 -9.73 -3.66
C PHE A 36 -8.82 -8.81 -3.09
N GLU A 37 -9.16 -9.02 -1.80
CA GLU A 37 -10.13 -8.21 -1.05
C GLU A 37 -9.70 -7.98 0.41
N LYS A 38 -10.00 -6.79 0.95
CA LYS A 38 -9.74 -6.43 2.36
C LYS A 38 -10.76 -5.41 2.87
N ASP A 39 -11.36 -5.75 3.99
CA ASP A 39 -12.35 -4.92 4.68
C ASP A 39 -11.70 -3.98 5.69
N VAL A 40 -12.28 -2.79 5.82
CA VAL A 40 -11.94 -1.77 6.79
C VAL A 40 -13.22 -1.10 7.28
N SER A 41 -13.29 -0.77 8.56
CA SER A 41 -14.47 -0.10 9.13
C SER A 41 -14.58 1.35 8.63
N ILE A 42 -15.82 1.81 8.43
CA ILE A 42 -16.11 3.22 8.19
C ILE A 42 -15.72 3.99 9.45
N ALA A 43 -14.81 4.95 9.31
CA ALA A 43 -14.33 5.73 10.44
C ALA A 43 -15.29 6.86 10.83
N LYS A 44 -15.99 7.44 9.84
CA LYS A 44 -16.91 8.54 10.08
C LYS A 44 -17.93 8.66 8.95
N PHE A 45 -19.17 9.01 9.30
CA PHE A 45 -20.17 9.49 8.35
C PHE A 45 -20.50 10.97 8.64
N ASP A 46 -20.30 11.85 7.67
CA ASP A 46 -20.73 13.25 7.70
C ASP A 46 -22.12 13.31 7.06
N GLU A 47 -23.17 13.32 7.90
CA GLU A 47 -24.56 13.27 7.45
C GLU A 47 -24.98 14.49 6.62
N GLU A 48 -24.47 15.67 7.00
CA GLU A 48 -24.80 16.94 6.33
C GLU A 48 -24.25 16.92 4.90
N LYS A 49 -23.02 16.45 4.73
CA LYS A 49 -22.41 16.32 3.41
C LYS A 49 -22.80 15.03 2.70
N GLY A 50 -23.34 14.04 3.40
CA GLY A 50 -23.54 12.69 2.88
C GLY A 50 -22.25 12.02 2.45
N VAL A 51 -21.17 12.17 3.24
CA VAL A 51 -19.85 11.61 2.91
C VAL A 51 -19.42 10.60 3.96
N VAL A 52 -19.03 9.41 3.49
CA VAL A 52 -18.43 8.35 4.29
C VAL A 52 -16.92 8.43 4.19
N TYR A 53 -16.22 8.48 5.32
CA TYR A 53 -14.77 8.47 5.39
C TYR A 53 -14.28 7.11 5.89
N GLY A 54 -13.31 6.53 5.19
CA GLY A 54 -12.66 5.28 5.59
C GLY A 54 -11.26 5.11 5.03
N ILE A 55 -10.51 4.19 5.62
CA ILE A 55 -9.24 3.70 5.07
C ILE A 55 -9.56 2.57 4.11
N VAL A 56 -8.97 2.59 2.92
CA VAL A 56 -9.05 1.50 1.96
C VAL A 56 -7.99 0.46 2.27
N TYR A 57 -6.72 0.88 2.47
CA TYR A 57 -5.64 -0.01 2.87
C TYR A 57 -4.64 0.65 3.83
N SER A 58 -4.08 -0.14 4.75
CA SER A 58 -3.09 0.27 5.74
C SER A 58 -1.78 -0.52 5.56
N PRO A 59 -0.60 0.12 5.57
CA PRO A 59 0.68 -0.53 5.33
C PRO A 59 1.08 -1.46 6.48
N ASP A 60 1.89 -2.48 6.16
CA ASP A 60 2.53 -3.38 7.12
C ASP A 60 1.57 -4.05 8.11
N GLU A 61 0.29 -4.17 7.74
CA GLU A 61 -0.72 -4.91 8.49
C GLU A 61 -1.02 -6.21 7.75
N VAL A 62 -0.72 -7.32 8.42
CA VAL A 62 -1.03 -8.65 7.91
C VAL A 62 -2.51 -8.91 8.11
N ASP A 63 -3.23 -9.14 7.01
CA ASP A 63 -4.64 -9.48 7.04
C ASP A 63 -4.89 -10.94 7.45
N THR A 64 -6.17 -11.33 7.44
CA THR A 64 -6.61 -12.68 7.82
C THR A 64 -6.13 -13.78 6.87
N GLN A 65 -5.72 -13.42 5.64
CA GLN A 65 -5.16 -14.32 4.64
C GLN A 65 -3.63 -14.43 4.75
N GLY A 66 -3.02 -13.64 5.63
CA GLY A 66 -1.58 -13.57 5.75
C GLY A 66 -0.94 -12.61 4.74
N ASP A 67 -1.71 -11.75 4.08
CA ASP A 67 -1.19 -10.82 3.09
C ASP A 67 -0.98 -9.43 3.70
N PHE A 68 0.06 -8.73 3.25
CA PHE A 68 0.32 -7.33 3.59
C PHE A 68 0.99 -6.63 2.42
N THR A 69 1.07 -5.30 2.47
CA THR A 69 1.86 -4.52 1.52
C THR A 69 2.53 -3.34 2.22
N ASP A 70 3.37 -2.59 1.50
CA ASP A 70 4.03 -1.38 2.01
C ASP A 70 3.34 -0.09 1.55
N ALA A 71 3.69 1.03 2.20
CA ALA A 71 3.10 2.33 1.91
C ALA A 71 3.34 2.82 0.47
N ALA A 72 4.48 2.48 -0.13
CA ALA A 72 4.81 2.92 -1.49
C ALA A 72 3.93 2.21 -2.52
N GLU A 73 3.63 0.93 -2.29
CA GLU A 73 2.72 0.17 -3.14
C GLU A 73 1.26 0.64 -2.99
N ILE A 74 0.83 0.96 -1.77
CA ILE A 74 -0.49 1.56 -1.49
C ILE A 74 -0.64 2.90 -2.23
N GLU A 75 0.39 3.76 -2.18
CA GLU A 75 0.37 5.05 -2.87
C GLU A 75 0.21 4.89 -4.38
N LYS A 76 1.00 3.99 -4.99
CA LYS A 76 0.89 3.70 -6.43
C LYS A 76 -0.51 3.21 -6.79
N ALA A 77 -1.08 2.32 -5.98
CA ALA A 77 -2.42 1.78 -6.19
C ALA A 77 -3.49 2.88 -6.13
N ALA A 78 -3.42 3.75 -5.12
CA ALA A 78 -4.33 4.89 -4.95
C ALA A 78 -4.25 5.86 -6.13
N TYR A 79 -3.04 6.19 -6.59
CA TYR A 79 -2.85 7.09 -7.74
C TYR A 79 -3.31 6.46 -9.05
N ALA A 80 -3.03 5.17 -9.27
CA ALA A 80 -3.51 4.45 -10.44
C ALA A 80 -5.05 4.39 -10.45
N PHE A 81 -5.69 4.14 -9.32
CA PHE A 81 -7.14 4.12 -9.20
C PHE A 81 -7.79 5.44 -9.67
N MET A 82 -7.23 6.57 -9.24
CA MET A 82 -7.70 7.89 -9.67
C MET A 82 -7.36 8.20 -11.12
N LYS A 83 -6.14 7.86 -11.57
CA LYS A 83 -5.69 8.05 -12.95
C LYS A 83 -6.56 7.29 -13.95
N ASP A 84 -6.98 6.08 -13.59
CA ASP A 84 -7.82 5.20 -14.41
C ASP A 84 -9.32 5.56 -14.32
N LEU A 85 -9.67 6.68 -13.67
CA LEU A 85 -11.03 7.18 -13.53
C LEU A 85 -11.99 6.21 -12.82
N LYS A 86 -11.47 5.36 -11.92
CA LYS A 86 -12.26 4.37 -11.18
C LYS A 86 -13.02 4.95 -9.98
N GLY A 87 -13.02 6.27 -9.80
CA GLY A 87 -13.71 6.95 -8.70
C GLY A 87 -15.22 6.66 -8.62
N GLN A 88 -15.85 6.22 -9.72
CA GLN A 88 -17.26 5.81 -9.76
C GLN A 88 -17.47 4.30 -9.54
N ASN A 89 -16.41 3.52 -9.41
CA ASN A 89 -16.48 2.07 -9.22
C ASN A 89 -16.76 1.72 -7.75
N ILE A 90 -17.86 2.26 -7.24
CA ILE A 90 -18.35 1.99 -5.90
C ILE A 90 -19.53 1.02 -5.99
N ASP A 91 -19.33 -0.19 -5.51
CA ASP A 91 -20.32 -1.26 -5.53
C ASP A 91 -20.77 -1.62 -4.11
N LYS A 92 -21.62 -2.65 -3.99
CA LYS A 92 -22.12 -3.13 -2.70
C LYS A 92 -21.90 -4.62 -2.60
N GLU A 93 -21.39 -5.06 -1.46
CA GLU A 93 -21.23 -6.50 -1.16
C GLU A 93 -20.51 -7.28 -2.29
N HIS A 94 -19.54 -6.65 -2.96
CA HIS A 94 -18.75 -7.27 -4.02
C HIS A 94 -19.59 -7.79 -5.20
N ASP A 95 -20.69 -7.12 -5.52
CA ASP A 95 -21.51 -7.45 -6.67
C ASP A 95 -20.90 -6.99 -8.00
N PHE A 96 -19.82 -6.19 -7.95
CA PHE A 96 -19.09 -5.60 -9.07
C PHE A 96 -19.99 -4.82 -10.04
N LYS A 97 -21.08 -4.24 -9.53
CA LYS A 97 -22.06 -3.48 -10.30
C LYS A 97 -22.27 -2.10 -9.68
N PRO A 98 -21.36 -1.15 -9.97
CA PRO A 98 -21.56 0.23 -9.56
C PRO A 98 -22.89 0.76 -10.09
N ASP A 99 -23.74 1.25 -9.19
CA ASP A 99 -25.08 1.73 -9.51
C ASP A 99 -25.15 3.26 -9.71
N GLY A 100 -23.99 3.93 -9.67
CA GLY A 100 -23.85 5.37 -9.85
C GLY A 100 -24.37 6.21 -8.67
N LYS A 101 -24.74 5.59 -7.54
CA LYS A 101 -25.27 6.29 -6.36
C LYS A 101 -24.21 6.66 -5.34
N ALA A 102 -22.95 6.31 -5.58
CA ALA A 102 -21.82 6.65 -4.76
C ALA A 102 -20.55 6.83 -5.62
N TYR A 103 -19.65 7.71 -5.18
CA TYR A 103 -18.35 7.92 -5.83
C TYR A 103 -17.31 8.46 -4.84
N VAL A 104 -16.03 8.28 -5.17
CA VAL A 104 -14.90 8.86 -4.44
C VAL A 104 -14.86 10.37 -4.68
N ALA A 105 -15.24 11.16 -3.68
CA ALA A 105 -15.16 12.62 -3.70
C ALA A 105 -13.82 13.13 -3.17
N GLU A 106 -13.19 12.38 -2.26
CA GLU A 106 -11.89 12.70 -1.68
C GLU A 106 -11.02 11.43 -1.69
N SER A 107 -9.74 11.56 -2.06
CA SER A 107 -8.77 10.45 -2.04
C SER A 107 -7.40 10.99 -1.68
N TRP A 108 -6.76 10.42 -0.65
CA TRP A 108 -5.45 10.88 -0.19
C TRP A 108 -4.67 9.79 0.55
N ILE A 109 -3.37 10.03 0.69
CA ILE A 109 -2.49 9.23 1.55
C ILE A 109 -2.40 9.89 2.92
N VAL A 110 -2.64 9.11 3.98
CA VAL A 110 -2.55 9.54 5.37
C VAL A 110 -1.14 10.02 5.67
N ARG A 111 -1.05 11.23 6.21
CA ARG A 111 0.20 11.89 6.63
C ARG A 111 0.27 11.97 8.14
N GLU A 112 1.44 12.33 8.67
CA GLU A 112 1.56 12.66 10.09
C GLU A 112 0.54 13.73 10.49
N ASN A 113 -0.15 13.50 11.61
CA ASN A 113 -1.19 14.39 12.13
C ASN A 113 -2.41 14.58 11.22
N ASP A 114 -2.76 13.59 10.38
CA ASP A 114 -4.01 13.62 9.61
C ASP A 114 -5.22 13.91 10.51
N ALA A 115 -6.05 14.88 10.14
CA ALA A 115 -7.12 15.36 11.02
C ALA A 115 -8.22 14.32 11.28
N LEU A 116 -8.50 13.47 10.28
CA LEU A 116 -9.55 12.45 10.34
C LEU A 116 -9.01 11.10 10.80
N PHE A 117 -7.77 10.78 10.44
CA PHE A 117 -7.16 9.46 10.64
C PHE A 117 -5.90 9.50 11.52
N LYS A 118 -5.96 10.20 12.66
CA LYS A 118 -4.82 10.39 13.58
C LYS A 118 -4.22 9.09 14.13
N SER A 119 -5.04 8.06 14.28
CA SER A 119 -4.64 6.75 14.81
C SER A 119 -4.18 5.77 13.72
N GLU A 120 -4.37 6.13 12.45
CA GLU A 120 -4.01 5.27 11.32
C GLU A 120 -2.53 5.44 10.97
N LYS A 121 -1.97 4.41 10.34
CA LYS A 121 -0.57 4.45 9.92
C LYS A 121 -0.37 5.48 8.80
N VAL A 122 0.75 6.22 8.88
CA VAL A 122 1.21 7.06 7.78
C VAL A 122 1.44 6.18 6.55
N GLY A 123 0.96 6.62 5.38
CA GLY A 123 0.99 5.83 4.15
C GLY A 123 -0.29 5.02 3.89
N SER A 124 -1.25 4.99 4.80
CA SER A 124 -2.58 4.41 4.52
C SER A 124 -3.30 5.19 3.43
N TRP A 125 -4.06 4.50 2.59
CA TRP A 125 -4.93 5.14 1.61
C TRP A 125 -6.29 5.42 2.23
N ALA A 126 -6.66 6.69 2.32
CA ALA A 126 -7.93 7.17 2.82
C ALA A 126 -8.82 7.69 1.67
N VAL A 127 -10.13 7.52 1.83
CA VAL A 127 -11.14 8.03 0.90
C VAL A 127 -12.30 8.69 1.64
N GLY A 128 -12.90 9.68 0.98
CA GLY A 128 -14.23 10.21 1.26
C GLY A 128 -15.17 9.82 0.13
N ILE A 129 -16.13 8.94 0.39
CA ILE A 129 -17.12 8.47 -0.58
C ILE A 129 -18.38 9.29 -0.42
N LYS A 130 -18.74 10.04 -1.45
CA LYS A 130 -20.00 10.76 -1.53
C LYS A 130 -21.14 9.79 -1.83
N ILE A 131 -22.16 9.82 -0.99
CA ILE A 131 -23.37 9.03 -1.13
C ILE A 131 -24.50 9.93 -1.61
N GLU A 132 -25.07 9.61 -2.78
CA GLU A 132 -26.14 10.38 -3.39
C GLU A 132 -27.53 9.79 -3.13
N SER A 133 -27.60 8.47 -2.91
CA SER A 133 -28.87 7.78 -2.59
C SER A 133 -29.26 7.91 -1.13
N ASP A 134 -30.50 8.32 -0.87
CA ASP A 134 -31.05 8.40 0.50
C ASP A 134 -31.20 7.03 1.15
N GLU A 135 -31.56 6.00 0.37
CA GLU A 135 -31.58 4.60 0.82
C GLU A 135 -30.21 4.17 1.36
N LEU A 136 -29.13 4.49 0.65
CA LEU A 136 -27.77 4.13 1.10
C LEU A 136 -27.38 4.90 2.36
N LYS A 137 -27.76 6.18 2.45
CA LYS A 137 -27.54 6.98 3.67
C LYS A 137 -28.27 6.36 4.86
N GLU A 138 -29.50 5.89 4.68
CA GLU A 138 -30.27 5.22 5.75
C GLU A 138 -29.60 3.91 6.19
N LEU A 139 -29.12 3.09 5.25
CA LEU A 139 -28.38 1.86 5.55
C LEU A 139 -27.06 2.11 6.29
N ILE A 140 -26.37 3.22 5.98
CA ILE A 140 -25.16 3.64 6.69
C ILE A 140 -25.52 4.13 8.10
N LYS A 141 -26.59 4.94 8.23
CA LYS A 141 -27.05 5.47 9.53
C LYS A 141 -27.53 4.37 10.47
N SER A 142 -28.20 3.35 9.94
CA SER A 142 -28.64 2.19 10.71
C SER A 142 -27.48 1.28 11.12
N GLY A 143 -26.30 1.48 10.54
CA GLY A 143 -25.14 0.61 10.71
C GLY A 143 -25.25 -0.71 9.95
N GLU A 144 -26.23 -0.86 9.06
CA GLU A 144 -26.29 -2.02 8.16
C GLU A 144 -25.06 -2.01 7.25
N ILE A 145 -24.76 -0.89 6.58
CA ILE A 145 -23.48 -0.66 5.91
C ILE A 145 -22.53 -0.02 6.92
N ALA A 146 -21.43 -0.70 7.24
CA ALA A 146 -20.49 -0.25 8.27
C ALA A 146 -19.01 -0.39 7.88
N GLY A 147 -18.73 -0.89 6.68
CA GLY A 147 -17.37 -1.07 6.20
C GLY A 147 -17.18 -0.65 4.75
N LEU A 148 -15.92 -0.45 4.40
CA LEU A 148 -15.42 -0.42 3.05
C LEU A 148 -14.65 -1.71 2.80
N SER A 149 -14.69 -2.21 1.58
CA SER A 149 -13.78 -3.25 1.13
C SER A 149 -13.14 -2.83 -0.18
N MET A 150 -11.88 -3.18 -0.40
CA MET A 150 -11.24 -2.95 -1.70
C MET A 150 -11.22 -4.25 -2.48
N ALA A 151 -11.41 -4.21 -3.80
CA ALA A 151 -11.21 -5.35 -4.67
C ALA A 151 -10.21 -5.00 -5.77
N GLY A 152 -9.28 -5.92 -6.07
CA GLY A 152 -8.27 -5.68 -7.09
C GLY A 152 -7.44 -6.90 -7.46
N PHE A 153 -6.45 -6.66 -8.32
CA PHE A 153 -5.44 -7.64 -8.70
C PHE A 153 -4.13 -7.36 -7.97
N ALA A 154 -3.41 -8.42 -7.60
CA ALA A 154 -2.12 -8.33 -6.95
C ALA A 154 -1.23 -9.54 -7.29
N LYS A 155 0.08 -9.33 -7.30
CA LYS A 155 1.07 -10.42 -7.29
C LYS A 155 1.43 -10.73 -5.84
N ARG A 156 1.30 -12.00 -5.45
CA ARG A 156 1.77 -12.50 -4.14
C ARG A 156 3.23 -12.93 -4.24
N GLU A 157 4.06 -12.35 -3.39
CA GLU A 157 5.45 -12.76 -3.22
C GLU A 157 5.62 -13.37 -1.83
N GLN A 158 6.03 -14.65 -1.78
CA GLN A 158 6.30 -15.32 -0.52
C GLN A 158 7.57 -14.74 0.10
N VAL A 159 7.44 -14.12 1.27
CA VAL A 159 8.58 -13.72 2.07
C VAL A 159 9.07 -14.96 2.82
N GLN A 160 10.12 -15.60 2.32
CA GLN A 160 10.76 -16.71 3.03
C GLN A 160 11.42 -16.16 4.31
N LYS A 161 11.23 -16.85 5.44
CA LYS A 161 11.74 -16.49 6.79
C LYS A 161 13.26 -16.32 6.90
N ASN A 162 14.03 -16.46 5.83
CA ASN A 162 15.47 -16.21 5.80
C ASN A 162 15.80 -14.70 5.79
N ASP A 163 14.84 -13.87 5.39
CA ASP A 163 14.94 -12.40 5.43
C ASP A 163 14.68 -11.79 6.81
N THR A 164 14.37 -12.61 7.81
CA THR A 164 14.30 -12.17 9.21
C THR A 164 15.62 -11.50 9.62
N SER A 165 16.76 -11.92 9.05
CA SER A 165 18.06 -11.30 9.33
C SER A 165 18.17 -9.87 8.78
N ILE A 166 17.64 -9.59 7.60
CA ILE A 166 17.72 -8.27 6.95
C ILE A 166 16.63 -7.35 7.49
N ALA A 167 15.38 -7.83 7.61
CA ALA A 167 14.30 -7.05 8.22
C ALA A 167 14.58 -6.75 9.70
N ALA A 168 15.12 -7.72 10.46
CA ALA A 168 15.59 -7.43 11.82
C ALA A 168 16.82 -6.53 11.83
N ALA A 169 17.76 -6.64 10.89
CA ALA A 169 18.88 -5.70 10.81
C ALA A 169 18.43 -4.27 10.50
N ILE A 170 17.45 -4.09 9.60
CA ILE A 170 16.86 -2.79 9.27
C ILE A 170 16.06 -2.25 10.46
N ALA A 171 15.19 -3.06 11.07
CA ALA A 171 14.42 -2.67 12.24
C ALA A 171 15.32 -2.35 13.45
N ASN A 172 16.38 -3.13 13.67
CA ASN A 172 17.36 -2.86 14.72
C ASN A 172 18.17 -1.60 14.42
N GLY A 173 18.53 -1.36 13.16
CA GLY A 173 19.21 -0.13 12.73
C GLY A 173 18.34 1.11 12.92
N PHE A 174 17.05 1.02 12.59
CA PHE A 174 16.08 2.11 12.79
C PHE A 174 15.80 2.37 14.28
N ASN A 175 15.73 1.30 15.08
CA ASN A 175 15.51 1.40 16.52
C ASN A 175 16.74 1.92 17.28
N GLU A 176 17.97 1.61 16.82
CA GLU A 176 19.19 2.27 17.30
C GLU A 176 19.21 3.75 16.94
N LEU A 177 18.80 4.10 15.71
CA LEU A 177 18.73 5.50 15.26
C LEU A 177 17.71 6.29 16.10
N LEU A 178 16.51 5.74 16.32
CA LEU A 178 15.47 6.34 17.18
C LEU A 178 15.93 6.49 18.63
N LYS A 179 16.58 5.48 19.22
CA LYS A 179 17.13 5.57 20.58
C LYS A 179 18.25 6.60 20.70
N LYS A 180 19.06 6.79 19.66
CA LYS A 180 20.06 7.86 19.61
C LYS A 180 19.37 9.23 19.55
N PHE A 181 18.33 9.39 18.72
CA PHE A 181 17.53 10.61 18.65
C PHE A 181 16.77 10.93 19.96
N GLU A 182 16.21 9.93 20.64
CA GLU A 182 15.55 10.11 21.94
C GLU A 182 16.55 10.46 23.05
N LYS A 183 17.75 9.89 23.05
CA LYS A 183 18.83 10.28 23.98
C LYS A 183 19.29 11.71 23.75
N THR A 184 19.33 12.17 22.50
CA THR A 184 19.65 13.58 22.17
C THR A 184 18.54 14.54 22.62
N LYS A 185 17.27 14.10 22.71
CA LYS A 185 16.17 14.92 23.25
C LYS A 185 16.07 14.94 24.78
N LYS A 186 16.70 14.01 25.51
CA LYS A 186 16.49 13.83 26.96
C LYS A 186 17.60 14.39 27.85
N GLY A 187 18.52 15.15 27.29
CA GLY A 187 19.56 15.83 28.07
C GLY A 187 19.79 17.23 27.53
N GLU A 188 18.95 18.18 27.94
CA GLU A 188 19.33 19.59 28.10
C GLU A 188 18.17 20.35 28.73
N ASP A 189 18.18 20.40 30.07
CA ASP A 189 17.58 21.50 30.80
C ASP A 189 18.75 22.39 31.27
N LYS A 190 18.68 23.67 30.89
CA LYS A 190 19.55 24.83 31.21
C LYS A 190 20.78 25.13 30.30
N VAL A 191 20.44 25.80 29.20
CA VAL A 191 20.97 27.07 28.62
C VAL A 191 22.27 27.67 29.18
N GLU A 192 23.29 27.78 28.31
CA GLU A 192 23.95 29.03 27.81
C GLU A 192 25.24 28.65 27.05
N LYS A 193 25.64 29.22 25.92
CA LYS A 193 25.01 29.95 24.82
C LYS A 193 26.08 30.00 23.71
N GLU A 194 25.68 29.86 22.45
CA GLU A 194 26.36 30.43 21.27
C GLU A 194 27.82 30.00 21.01
N THR A 195 28.04 28.70 20.69
CA THR A 195 29.16 28.27 19.81
C THR A 195 29.07 26.83 19.27
N LYS A 196 28.15 26.00 19.79
CA LYS A 196 28.08 24.55 19.48
C LYS A 196 27.14 24.14 18.33
N GLU A 197 26.23 25.00 17.87
CA GLU A 197 25.22 24.59 16.87
C GLU A 197 25.83 24.27 15.49
N ILE A 198 26.96 24.88 15.15
CA ILE A 198 27.63 24.65 13.85
C ILE A 198 28.36 23.29 13.85
N SER A 199 28.97 22.88 14.97
CA SER A 199 29.72 21.61 15.02
C SER A 199 28.81 20.38 15.02
N GLN A 200 27.64 20.47 15.68
CA GLN A 200 26.68 19.36 15.72
C GLN A 200 25.98 19.17 14.36
N ALA A 201 25.67 20.25 13.64
CA ALA A 201 25.08 20.16 12.31
C ALA A 201 26.05 19.57 11.27
N GLU A 202 27.36 19.89 11.38
CA GLU A 202 28.39 19.30 10.52
C GLU A 202 28.62 17.82 10.82
N GLU A 203 28.60 17.42 12.09
CA GLU A 203 28.76 16.02 12.50
C GLU A 203 27.55 15.15 12.09
N ILE A 204 26.34 15.71 12.17
CA ILE A 204 25.12 15.06 11.67
C ILE A 204 25.16 14.94 10.14
N LYS A 205 25.55 16.00 9.41
CA LYS A 205 25.71 15.94 7.96
C LYS A 205 26.76 14.91 7.55
N LYS A 206 27.89 14.87 8.25
CA LYS A 206 28.96 13.90 7.99
C LYS A 206 28.46 12.46 8.21
N THR A 207 27.78 12.22 9.32
CA THR A 207 27.21 10.89 9.63
C THR A 207 26.14 10.48 8.61
N LEU A 208 25.32 11.43 8.13
CA LEU A 208 24.31 11.18 7.10
C LEU A 208 24.93 10.87 5.74
N VAL A 209 25.98 11.61 5.36
CA VAL A 209 26.73 11.38 4.10
C VAL A 209 27.46 10.04 4.15
N GLU A 210 28.11 9.70 5.27
CA GLU A 210 28.75 8.40 5.46
C GLU A 210 27.72 7.24 5.37
N GLY A 211 26.54 7.43 5.95
CA GLY A 211 25.43 6.48 5.83
C GLY A 211 24.92 6.32 4.39
N MET A 212 24.80 7.42 3.64
CA MET A 212 24.44 7.40 2.21
C MET A 212 25.50 6.72 1.36
N ASP A 213 26.78 6.95 1.64
CA ASP A 213 27.89 6.30 0.93
C ASP A 213 27.94 4.79 1.20
N GLU A 214 27.65 4.38 2.44
CA GLU A 214 27.56 2.96 2.79
C GLU A 214 26.35 2.28 2.14
N LEU A 215 25.23 2.99 2.05
CA LEU A 215 24.03 2.53 1.32
C LEU A 215 24.33 2.38 -0.17
N ASN A 216 25.01 3.36 -0.76
CA ASN A 216 25.35 3.36 -2.19
C ASN A 216 26.32 2.22 -2.53
N LYS A 217 27.30 1.95 -1.66
CA LYS A 217 28.20 0.77 -1.79
C LYS A 217 27.43 -0.55 -1.73
N LYS A 218 26.44 -0.66 -0.83
CA LYS A 218 25.59 -1.86 -0.73
C LYS A 218 24.70 -2.01 -1.98
N LEU A 219 24.18 -0.90 -2.52
CA LEU A 219 23.38 -0.88 -3.73
C LEU A 219 24.18 -1.32 -4.97
N LEU A 220 25.40 -0.78 -5.13
CA LEU A 220 26.34 -1.22 -6.16
C LEU A 220 26.71 -2.72 -6.03
N GLY A 221 26.84 -3.21 -4.79
CA GLY A 221 27.05 -4.63 -4.51
C GLY A 221 25.86 -5.52 -4.92
N PHE A 222 24.64 -5.00 -4.78
CA PHE A 222 23.42 -5.66 -5.25
C PHE A 222 23.32 -5.67 -6.77
N GLU A 223 23.58 -4.55 -7.44
CA GLU A 223 23.60 -4.47 -8.92
C GLU A 223 24.61 -5.47 -9.51
N LYS A 224 25.79 -5.58 -8.91
CA LYS A 224 26.80 -6.56 -9.34
C LYS A 224 26.30 -8.00 -9.19
N ARG A 225 25.65 -8.34 -8.08
CA ARG A 225 25.07 -9.67 -7.87
C ARG A 225 23.92 -9.96 -8.83
N ILE A 226 23.11 -8.96 -9.17
CA ILE A 226 22.03 -9.09 -10.16
C ILE A 226 22.62 -9.37 -11.54
N SER A 227 23.64 -8.62 -11.95
CA SER A 227 24.35 -8.86 -13.22
C SER A 227 24.98 -10.27 -13.27
N GLU A 228 25.61 -10.72 -12.19
CA GLU A 228 26.18 -12.08 -12.09
C GLU A 228 25.08 -13.16 -12.19
N LEU A 229 23.90 -12.93 -11.60
CA LEU A 229 22.76 -13.84 -11.71
C LEU A 229 22.15 -13.86 -13.11
N GLU A 230 22.07 -12.71 -13.79
CA GLU A 230 21.60 -12.61 -15.18
C GLU A 230 22.53 -13.33 -16.16
N ASP A 231 23.85 -13.27 -15.94
CA ASP A 231 24.82 -13.98 -16.78
C ASP A 231 24.79 -15.50 -16.52
N VAL A 232 24.64 -15.93 -15.27
CA VAL A 232 24.42 -17.35 -14.93
C VAL A 232 23.11 -17.88 -15.54
N ALA A 233 22.06 -17.06 -15.61
CA ALA A 233 20.81 -17.42 -16.25
C ALA A 233 20.95 -17.58 -17.78
N LYS A 234 21.77 -16.75 -18.45
CA LYS A 234 22.03 -16.84 -19.90
C LYS A 234 22.86 -18.07 -20.29
N ASP A 235 23.76 -18.53 -19.43
CA ASP A 235 24.55 -19.75 -19.66
C ASP A 235 23.78 -21.05 -19.39
N SER A 236 22.65 -20.98 -18.68
CA SER A 236 21.75 -22.12 -18.49
C SER A 236 20.90 -22.41 -19.73
N LYS A 237 21.48 -23.11 -20.71
CA LYS A 237 20.72 -23.70 -21.83
C LYS A 237 19.75 -24.77 -21.30
N GLN A 238 18.50 -24.40 -21.04
CA GLN A 238 17.37 -25.30 -21.19
C GLN A 238 16.56 -24.89 -22.42
N SER A 239 16.70 -25.71 -23.46
CA SER A 239 16.01 -25.66 -24.73
C SER A 239 14.49 -25.60 -24.57
N LYS A 240 13.83 -24.67 -25.25
CA LYS A 240 12.48 -24.90 -25.79
C LYS A 240 12.48 -24.58 -27.28
N ASN A 241 12.54 -25.65 -28.07
CA ASN A 241 11.90 -25.68 -29.37
C ASN A 241 10.43 -25.29 -29.18
N ILE A 242 10.03 -24.18 -29.78
CA ILE A 242 8.63 -23.95 -30.13
C ILE A 242 8.67 -23.57 -31.60
N GLU A 243 8.16 -24.47 -32.42
CA GLU A 243 7.96 -24.28 -33.85
C GLU A 243 7.17 -22.99 -34.09
N LYS A 244 7.66 -22.16 -35.01
CA LYS A 244 6.87 -21.09 -35.60
C LYS A 244 5.80 -21.75 -36.48
N THR A 245 4.56 -21.74 -36.03
CA THR A 245 3.43 -21.78 -36.95
C THR A 245 3.15 -20.35 -37.40
N ASP A 246 3.39 -20.13 -38.69
CA ASP A 246 2.85 -19.00 -39.43
C ASP A 246 1.34 -18.96 -39.24
N ASP A 247 0.79 -17.80 -38.86
CA ASP A 247 -0.48 -17.42 -39.42
C ASP A 247 -0.52 -15.93 -39.76
N LYS A 248 -0.84 -15.69 -41.03
CA LYS A 248 -1.03 -14.39 -41.63
C LYS A 248 -2.32 -13.81 -41.06
N ILE A 249 -2.28 -12.60 -40.52
CA ILE A 249 -3.45 -11.71 -40.62
C ILE A 249 -2.98 -10.35 -41.15
N VAL A 250 -3.33 -10.16 -42.41
CA VAL A 250 -3.34 -8.90 -43.15
C VAL A 250 -4.58 -8.12 -42.72
N GLY A 251 -4.40 -6.82 -42.49
CA GLY A 251 -5.41 -5.82 -42.87
C GLY A 251 -6.11 -5.06 -41.75
N GLY A 252 -6.10 -3.73 -41.89
CA GLY A 252 -7.27 -2.91 -41.57
C GLY A 252 -7.06 -1.83 -40.52
N ILE A 253 -6.78 -0.62 -40.99
CA ILE A 253 -7.04 0.63 -40.28
C ILE A 253 -8.56 0.84 -40.21
N LEU A 254 -9.06 1.29 -39.05
CA LEU A 254 -9.99 2.42 -38.89
C LEU A 254 -9.86 2.96 -37.46
#